data_AF-A0A9D2LI75-F1
#
_entry.id   AF-A0A9D2LI75-F1
#
_cell.length_a   1.000
_cell.length_b   1.000
_cell.length_c   1.000
_cell.angle_alpha   90.00
_cell.angle_beta   90.00
_cell.angle_gamma   90.00
#
_symmetry.space_group_name_H-M   'P 1'
#
loop_
_entity.id
_entity.type
_entity.pdbx_description
1 polymer ?
#
loop_
_entity_poly.entity_id
_entity_poly.type
_entity_poly.pdbx_seq_one_letter_code
_entity_poly.pdbx_strand_id
1 'polypeptide(L)'
;MKTAETKEIEYATLFRKEFGYEKTEAPVHFDQETIKANKQTIKYLFGQVQIVHRGEFSVTEEKAATRYDGTKWTANNGFLMMFLHLAAGAHIMGPFIADGQKASTIKMNPTLSPKDPAFPAWWEQHKSEWEA
;
A
#
# COMPACT_ATOMS: atom_id res chain seq x y z
N MET A 1 23.53 -15.07 29.20
CA MET A 1 23.01 -15.33 27.83
C MET A 1 21.99 -14.25 27.54
N LYS A 2 22.20 -13.41 26.52
CA LYS A 2 21.15 -12.51 26.03
C LYS A 2 20.16 -13.41 25.27
N THR A 3 18.94 -13.51 25.76
CA THR A 3 17.85 -14.16 25.04
C THR A 3 17.71 -13.45 23.69
N ALA A 4 17.71 -14.18 22.58
CA ALA A 4 17.43 -13.60 21.28
C ALA A 4 16.04 -12.97 21.36
N GLU A 5 15.93 -11.67 21.12
CA GLU A 5 14.64 -10.99 21.02
C GLU A 5 13.89 -11.61 19.85
N THR A 6 12.82 -12.35 20.13
CA THR A 6 11.91 -12.86 19.11
C THR A 6 11.14 -11.66 18.57
N LYS A 7 11.57 -11.13 17.42
CA LYS A 7 10.85 -10.06 16.73
C LYS A 7 9.45 -10.54 16.37
N GLU A 8 8.43 -9.76 16.74
CA GLU A 8 7.06 -10.03 16.33
C GLU A 8 6.93 -9.88 14.80
N ILE A 9 6.11 -10.72 14.17
CA ILE A 9 5.98 -10.80 12.72
C ILE A 9 4.56 -10.40 12.30
N GLU A 10 4.47 -9.48 11.35
CA GLU A 10 3.24 -9.12 10.64
C GLU A 10 3.15 -9.92 9.33
N TYR A 11 1.98 -10.50 9.04
CA TYR A 11 1.79 -11.40 7.89
C TYR A 11 0.86 -10.75 6.87
N ALA A 12 1.35 -10.57 5.64
CA ALA A 12 0.53 -10.11 4.52
C ALA A 12 0.29 -11.25 3.53
N THR A 13 -0.97 -11.61 3.35
CA THR A 13 -1.40 -12.53 2.28
C THR A 13 -2.48 -11.85 1.45
N LEU A 14 -2.18 -11.60 0.17
CA LEU A 14 -3.08 -10.91 -0.76
C LEU A 14 -4.14 -11.86 -1.34
N PHE A 15 -3.77 -13.09 -1.66
CA PHE A 15 -4.64 -14.05 -2.32
C PHE A 15 -4.92 -15.23 -1.38
N ARG A 16 -6.17 -15.32 -0.90
CA ARG A 16 -6.57 -16.33 0.10
C ARG A 16 -7.77 -17.12 -0.35
N LYS A 17 -7.83 -18.39 0.06
CA LYS A 17 -8.93 -19.31 -0.28
C LYS A 17 -10.28 -18.78 0.20
N GLU A 18 -10.30 -18.12 1.35
CA GLU A 18 -11.52 -17.54 1.94
C GLU A 18 -12.10 -16.41 1.07
N PHE A 19 -11.31 -15.83 0.16
CA PHE A 19 -11.72 -14.78 -0.77
C PHE A 19 -11.91 -15.28 -2.22
N GLY A 20 -12.06 -16.59 -2.40
CA GLY A 20 -12.43 -17.20 -3.68
C GLY A 20 -11.27 -17.69 -4.54
N TYR A 21 -10.03 -17.69 -4.02
CA TYR A 21 -8.88 -18.30 -4.69
C TYR A 21 -8.83 -19.81 -4.44
N GLU A 22 -8.20 -20.58 -5.32
CA GLU A 22 -8.09 -22.04 -5.18
C GLU A 22 -7.32 -22.46 -3.91
N LYS A 23 -6.30 -21.69 -3.56
CA LYS A 23 -5.44 -21.88 -2.39
C LYS A 23 -5.07 -20.54 -1.77
N THR A 24 -4.69 -20.58 -0.49
CA THR A 24 -4.08 -19.44 0.19
C THR A 24 -2.59 -19.42 -0.13
N GLU A 25 -2.10 -18.28 -0.60
CA GLU A 25 -0.68 -18.10 -0.88
C GLU A 25 0.16 -18.04 0.40
N ALA A 26 1.45 -18.34 0.25
CA ALA A 26 2.40 -18.16 1.34
C ALA A 26 2.45 -16.67 1.72
N PRO A 27 2.35 -16.32 3.01
CA PRO A 27 2.41 -14.93 3.44
C PRO A 27 3.79 -14.32 3.18
N VAL A 28 3.80 -13.03 2.90
CA VAL A 28 4.98 -12.18 3.06
C VAL A 28 5.08 -11.77 4.52
N HIS A 29 6.27 -11.91 5.09
CA HIS A 29 6.57 -11.63 6.48
C HIS A 29 7.22 -10.25 6.61
N PHE A 30 6.73 -9.46 7.54
CA PHE A 30 7.34 -8.19 7.92
C PHE A 30 7.74 -8.20 9.39
N ASP A 31 8.83 -7.52 9.71
CA ASP A 31 9.11 -7.12 11.08
C ASP A 31 8.00 -6.16 11.54
N GLN A 32 7.27 -6.54 12.59
CA GLN A 32 6.06 -5.86 13.02
C GLN A 32 6.32 -4.41 13.48
N GLU A 33 7.45 -4.16 14.15
CA GLU A 33 7.82 -2.81 14.59
C GLU A 33 8.18 -1.93 13.39
N THR A 34 8.95 -2.48 12.43
CA THR A 34 9.38 -1.78 11.24
C THR A 34 8.21 -1.38 10.35
N ILE A 35 7.26 -2.29 10.10
CA ILE A 35 6.10 -1.96 9.26
C ILE A 35 5.17 -0.94 9.94
N LYS A 36 5.02 -1.01 11.27
CA LYS A 36 4.26 -0.03 12.05
C LYS A 36 4.92 1.35 12.02
N ALA A 37 6.24 1.41 12.25
CA ALA A 37 7.00 2.66 12.19
C ALA A 37 6.96 3.32 10.80
N ASN A 38 6.93 2.52 9.73
CA ASN A 38 6.87 3.01 8.35
C ASN A 38 5.44 3.23 7.82
N LYS A 39 4.40 2.97 8.61
CA LYS A 39 3.00 3.03 8.14
C LYS A 39 2.64 4.37 7.48
N GLN A 40 3.13 5.49 8.04
CA GLN A 40 2.86 6.81 7.49
C GLN A 40 3.57 6.99 6.13
N THR A 41 4.82 6.59 5.98
CA THR A 41 5.54 6.57 4.70
C THR A 41 4.83 5.71 3.65
N ILE A 42 4.31 4.56 4.05
CA ILE A 42 3.60 3.66 3.12
C ILE A 42 2.27 4.27 2.69
N LYS A 43 1.54 4.91 3.61
CA LYS A 43 0.35 5.72 3.27
C LYS A 43 0.70 6.85 2.31
N TYR A 44 1.82 7.53 2.52
CA TYR A 44 2.28 8.60 1.63
C TYR A 44 2.47 8.07 0.20
N LEU A 45 3.13 6.92 0.04
CA LEU A 45 3.30 6.28 -1.27
C LEU A 45 1.97 5.85 -1.88
N PHE A 46 1.11 5.20 -1.09
CA PHE A 46 -0.19 4.73 -1.56
C PHE A 46 -1.16 5.87 -1.89
N GLY A 47 -1.03 7.02 -1.24
CA GLY A 47 -1.79 8.24 -1.54
C GLY A 47 -1.55 8.79 -2.94
N GLN A 48 -0.48 8.37 -3.63
CA GLN A 48 -0.18 8.75 -5.01
C GLN A 48 -0.90 7.87 -6.05
N VAL A 49 -1.54 6.77 -5.61
CA VAL A 49 -2.27 5.86 -6.49
C VAL A 49 -3.56 6.52 -6.96
N GLN A 50 -3.92 6.29 -8.22
CA GLN A 50 -5.06 6.92 -8.89
C GLN A 50 -6.37 6.82 -8.10
N ILE A 51 -6.63 5.69 -7.46
CA ILE A 51 -7.90 5.49 -6.73
C ILE A 51 -8.08 6.46 -5.56
N VAL A 52 -6.99 6.85 -4.90
CA VAL A 52 -7.06 7.73 -3.73
C VAL A 52 -7.50 9.13 -4.16
N HIS A 53 -6.93 9.61 -5.27
CA HIS A 53 -7.30 10.90 -5.88
C HIS A 53 -8.72 10.93 -6.46
N ARG A 54 -9.26 9.75 -6.82
CA ARG A 54 -10.64 9.60 -7.29
C ARG A 54 -11.66 9.37 -6.16
N GLY A 55 -11.21 9.29 -4.91
CA GLY A 55 -12.08 8.96 -3.78
C GLY A 55 -12.65 7.54 -3.85
N GLU A 56 -11.98 6.64 -4.56
CA GLU A 56 -12.36 5.24 -4.69
C GLU A 56 -11.71 4.40 -3.56
N PHE A 57 -12.43 3.39 -3.08
CA PHE A 57 -11.99 2.52 -1.97
C PHE A 57 -11.75 1.07 -2.40
N SER A 58 -11.69 0.83 -3.71
CA SER A 58 -11.50 -0.50 -4.29
C SER A 58 -10.40 -0.46 -5.34
N VAL A 59 -9.32 -1.20 -5.08
CA VAL A 59 -8.12 -1.22 -5.90
C VAL A 59 -8.03 -2.50 -6.72
N THR A 60 -7.70 -2.36 -8.00
CA THR A 60 -7.23 -3.46 -8.86
C THR A 60 -5.71 -3.31 -9.05
N GLU A 61 -5.02 -4.35 -9.51
CA GLU A 61 -3.59 -4.26 -9.83
C GLU A 61 -3.28 -3.14 -10.83
N GLU A 62 -4.08 -3.02 -11.89
CA GLU A 62 -3.92 -1.96 -12.89
C GLU A 62 -4.03 -0.56 -12.27
N LYS A 63 -5.04 -0.36 -11.42
CA LYS A 63 -5.22 0.93 -10.74
C LYS A 63 -4.11 1.19 -9.72
N ALA A 64 -3.62 0.16 -9.03
CA ALA A 64 -2.46 0.27 -8.15
C ALA A 64 -1.17 0.64 -8.90
N ALA A 65 -1.00 0.16 -10.12
CA ALA A 65 0.12 0.50 -11.00
C ALA A 65 0.02 1.89 -11.65
N THR A 66 -1.09 2.61 -11.45
CA THR A 66 -1.39 3.89 -12.09
C THR A 66 -1.37 5.02 -11.07
N ARG A 67 -0.55 6.05 -11.33
CA ARG A 67 -0.50 7.28 -10.52
C ARG A 67 -1.73 8.16 -10.77
N TYR A 68 -1.95 9.11 -9.88
CA TYR A 68 -3.02 10.10 -9.98
C TYR A 68 -3.07 10.88 -11.30
N ASP A 69 -1.93 11.08 -11.95
CA ASP A 69 -1.82 11.72 -13.27
C ASP A 69 -2.14 10.78 -14.46
N GLY A 70 -2.54 9.53 -14.18
CA GLY A 70 -2.85 8.52 -15.19
C GLY A 70 -1.62 7.78 -15.73
N THR A 71 -0.41 8.13 -15.29
CA THR A 71 0.82 7.47 -15.74
C THR A 71 1.03 6.15 -14.99
N LYS A 72 1.41 5.10 -15.72
CA LYS A 72 1.87 3.86 -15.09
C LYS A 72 3.25 4.08 -14.46
N TRP A 73 3.39 3.90 -13.15
CA TRP A 73 4.67 4.08 -12.46
C TRP A 73 5.55 2.83 -12.52
N THR A 74 4.97 1.67 -12.85
CA THR A 74 5.70 0.44 -13.09
C THR A 74 4.98 -0.41 -14.14
N ALA A 75 5.76 -1.13 -14.94
CA ALA A 75 5.31 -2.28 -15.74
C ALA A 75 5.87 -3.60 -15.18
N ASN A 76 6.66 -3.53 -14.11
CA ASN A 76 7.25 -4.70 -13.45
C ASN A 76 6.28 -5.21 -12.38
N ASN A 77 5.69 -6.38 -12.64
CA ASN A 77 4.74 -7.03 -11.74
C ASN A 77 5.35 -7.36 -10.37
N GLY A 78 6.66 -7.66 -10.30
CA GLY A 78 7.34 -7.91 -9.03
C GLY A 78 7.31 -6.68 -8.12
N PHE A 79 7.61 -5.49 -8.67
CA PHE A 79 7.53 -4.24 -7.90
C PHE A 79 6.09 -3.89 -7.50
N LEU A 80 5.12 -4.16 -8.37
CA LEU A 80 3.71 -3.98 -8.03
C LEU A 80 3.28 -4.90 -6.87
N MET A 81 3.67 -6.17 -6.91
CA MET A 81 3.35 -7.12 -5.85
C MET A 81 4.04 -6.75 -4.53
N MET A 82 5.31 -6.31 -4.56
CA MET A 82 5.98 -5.81 -3.36
C MET A 82 5.22 -4.62 -2.75
N PHE A 83 4.76 -3.69 -3.58
CA PHE A 83 3.99 -2.52 -3.15
C PHE A 83 2.63 -2.90 -2.54
N LEU A 84 1.90 -3.85 -3.15
CA LEU A 84 0.62 -4.31 -2.63
C LEU A 84 0.77 -5.09 -1.31
N HIS A 85 1.79 -5.94 -1.18
CA HIS A 85 2.08 -6.62 0.09
C HIS A 85 2.48 -5.64 1.18
N LEU A 86 3.25 -4.60 0.84
CA LEU A 86 3.62 -3.53 1.77
C LEU A 86 2.37 -2.79 2.28
N ALA A 87 1.43 -2.47 1.38
CA ALA A 87 0.17 -1.84 1.75
C ALA A 87 -0.71 -2.76 2.62
N ALA A 88 -0.77 -4.06 2.32
CA ALA A 88 -1.51 -5.03 3.12
C ALA A 88 -0.89 -5.20 4.51
N GLY A 89 0.44 -5.33 4.62
CA GLY A 89 1.17 -5.41 5.89
C GLY A 89 1.04 -4.14 6.73
N ALA A 90 0.89 -2.98 6.11
CA ALA A 90 0.61 -1.71 6.80
C ALA A 90 -0.88 -1.53 7.18
N HIS A 91 -1.74 -2.50 6.86
CA HIS A 91 -3.20 -2.45 6.98
C HIS A 91 -3.85 -1.26 6.24
N ILE A 92 -3.31 -0.93 5.07
CA ILE A 92 -3.88 0.08 4.16
C ILE A 92 -4.92 -0.57 3.24
N MET A 93 -4.70 -1.83 2.88
CA MET A 93 -5.61 -2.61 2.06
C MET A 93 -5.84 -4.01 2.64
N GLY A 94 -6.99 -4.59 2.30
CA GLY A 94 -7.28 -5.98 2.57
C GLY A 94 -6.73 -6.92 1.48
N PRO A 95 -6.97 -8.23 1.63
CA PRO A 95 -6.74 -9.20 0.56
C PRO A 95 -7.65 -8.92 -0.65
N PHE A 96 -7.25 -9.43 -1.81
CA PHE A 96 -8.06 -9.41 -3.01
C PHE A 96 -9.22 -10.41 -2.91
N ILE A 97 -10.36 -10.02 -3.48
CA ILE A 97 -11.50 -10.88 -3.74
C ILE A 97 -11.36 -11.38 -5.18
N ALA A 98 -11.39 -12.70 -5.38
CA ALA A 98 -11.22 -13.31 -6.70
C ALA A 98 -12.30 -12.84 -7.68
N ASP A 99 -13.53 -12.69 -7.21
CA ASP A 99 -14.61 -12.04 -7.96
C ASP A 99 -14.30 -10.55 -8.18
N GLY A 100 -14.05 -10.18 -9.43
CA GLY A 100 -13.68 -8.83 -9.84
C GLY A 100 -12.22 -8.42 -9.55
N GLN A 101 -11.39 -9.32 -9.00
CA GLN A 101 -9.95 -9.11 -8.76
C GLN A 101 -9.63 -7.75 -8.12
N LYS A 102 -10.31 -7.46 -7.01
CA LYS A 102 -10.23 -6.18 -6.31
C LYS A 102 -10.04 -6.35 -4.82
N ALA A 103 -9.36 -5.39 -4.21
CA ALA A 103 -9.19 -5.32 -2.77
C ALA A 103 -9.75 -4.00 -2.23
N SER A 104 -10.29 -4.03 -1.01
CA SER A 104 -10.76 -2.82 -0.33
C SER A 104 -9.60 -2.08 0.30
N THR A 105 -9.65 -0.74 0.30
CA THR A 105 -8.65 0.12 0.94
C THR A 105 -9.29 0.97 2.04
N ILE A 106 -8.49 1.39 3.01
CA ILE A 106 -8.91 2.39 4.00
C ILE A 106 -9.09 3.77 3.34
N LYS A 107 -9.82 4.67 4.00
CA LYS A 107 -9.85 6.08 3.59
C LYS A 107 -8.49 6.75 3.83
N MET A 108 -7.99 7.45 2.83
CA MET A 108 -6.72 8.19 2.86
C MET A 108 -6.87 9.51 2.13
N ASN A 109 -6.05 10.48 2.51
CA ASN A 109 -5.91 11.73 1.76
C ASN A 109 -4.97 11.52 0.58
N PRO A 110 -5.25 12.15 -0.58
CA PRO A 110 -4.35 12.15 -1.72
C PRO A 110 -2.99 12.78 -1.39
N THR A 111 -1.92 12.24 -1.98
CA THR A 111 -0.56 12.81 -1.87
C THR A 111 0.04 13.05 -3.26
N LEU A 112 1.01 13.96 -3.34
CA LEU A 112 1.74 14.24 -4.58
C LEU A 112 3.14 13.61 -4.57
N SER A 113 3.62 13.26 -5.76
CA SER A 113 5.02 12.85 -5.93
C SER A 113 5.94 14.07 -5.75
N PRO A 114 7.13 13.94 -5.12
CA PRO A 114 8.12 15.02 -5.08
C PRO A 114 8.57 15.54 -6.46
N LYS A 115 8.33 14.77 -7.53
CA LYS A 115 8.63 15.15 -8.92
C LYS A 115 7.48 15.92 -9.58
N ASP A 116 6.35 16.08 -8.90
CA ASP A 116 5.20 16.80 -9.41
C ASP A 116 5.44 18.32 -9.35
N PRO A 117 5.16 19.09 -10.42
CA PRO A 117 5.32 20.55 -10.39
C PRO A 117 4.50 21.25 -9.30
N ALA A 118 3.35 20.68 -8.89
CA ALA A 118 2.52 21.22 -7.82
C ALA A 118 2.98 20.78 -6.42
N PHE A 119 3.95 19.85 -6.32
CA PHE A 119 4.43 19.33 -5.05
C PHE A 119 4.94 20.42 -4.10
N PRO A 120 5.74 21.43 -4.49
CA PRO A 120 6.23 22.42 -3.53
C PRO A 120 5.10 23.18 -2.83
N ALA A 121 4.09 23.62 -3.60
CA ALA A 121 2.95 24.34 -3.03
C ALA A 121 2.06 23.43 -2.17
N TRP A 122 1.84 22.19 -2.59
CA TRP A 122 1.10 21.19 -1.82
C TRP A 122 1.84 20.83 -0.52
N TRP A 123 3.15 20.59 -0.59
CA TRP A 123 3.96 20.21 0.57
C TRP A 123 3.93 21.29 1.65
N GLU A 124 4.05 22.56 1.29
CA GLU A 124 3.96 23.65 2.29
C GLU A 124 2.62 23.68 3.04
N GLN A 125 1.54 23.25 2.40
CA GLN A 125 0.21 23.18 3.03
C GLN A 125 0.03 21.93 3.90
N HIS A 126 0.71 20.83 3.57
CA HIS A 126 0.45 19.51 4.15
C HIS A 126 1.61 18.93 4.99
N LYS A 127 2.81 19.52 4.99
CA LYS A 127 4.02 18.96 5.63
C LYS A 127 3.83 18.63 7.12
N SER A 128 3.03 19.40 7.84
CA SER A 128 2.72 19.12 9.25
C SER A 128 1.95 17.81 9.47
N GLU A 129 1.27 17.28 8.45
CA GLU A 129 0.62 15.97 8.47
C GLU A 129 1.61 14.80 8.32
N TRP A 130 2.85 15.08 7.87
CA TRP A 130 3.84 14.08 7.46
C TRP A 130 5.19 14.17 8.18
N GLU A 131 5.51 15.30 8.82
CA GLU A 131 6.75 15.53 9.58
C GLU A 131 6.63 15.23 11.09
N ALA A 132 5.48 14.70 11.55
CA ALA A 132 5.19 14.41 12.96
C ALA A 132 5.73 13.05 13.44
#